data_AF-A0A167J7F0-F1
#
_entry.id   AF-A0A167J7F0-F1
#
_cell.length_a   1.000
_cell.length_b   1.000
_cell.length_c   1.000
_cell.angle_alpha   90.00
_cell.angle_beta   90.00
_cell.angle_gamma   90.00
#
_symmetry.space_group_name_H-M   'P 1'
#
loop_
_entity.id
_entity.type
_entity.pdbx_description
1 polymer ?
#
loop_
_entity_poly.entity_id
_entity_poly.type
_entity_poly.pdbx_seq_one_letter_code
_entity_poly.pdbx_strand_id
1 'polypeptide(L)'
;MRIILLIGILFCSTILACGKNNDDRFIFFLHNRFLEEHSLNELHPEFGRTQYNEIIEEFRKNGCKVLSEKRNGNVNAREYAIEIITQIDSLLKNGTEPNKITVVGTSKGGYIAQYVSTLANNPDLNFVFIASFRNSDIETIPEINYCGNILTIYEKTDPFGVSAVERKNTSSCEIVHFKEIELNTGMGHGFLFKPLKEWVEPTLKWANGNYKL
;
A
#
# COMPACT_ATOMS: atom_id res chain seq x y z
N MET A 1 53.90 -39.62 43.61
CA MET A 1 52.66 -38.80 43.64
C MET A 1 52.38 -38.35 42.21
N ARG A 2 51.24 -38.76 41.63
CA ARG A 2 50.86 -38.44 40.24
C ARG A 2 50.26 -37.02 40.20
N ILE A 3 50.86 -36.13 39.41
CA ILE A 3 50.28 -34.83 39.07
C ILE A 3 49.36 -35.05 37.86
N ILE A 4 48.06 -34.85 38.04
CA ILE A 4 47.07 -34.90 36.97
C ILE A 4 46.88 -33.47 36.47
N LEU A 5 47.28 -33.22 35.23
CA LEU A 5 47.05 -31.96 34.52
C LEU A 5 45.64 -31.98 33.93
N LEU A 6 44.72 -31.16 34.46
CA LEU A 6 43.40 -30.95 33.87
C LEU A 6 43.50 -29.87 32.79
N ILE A 7 43.35 -30.25 31.52
CA ILE A 7 43.19 -29.33 30.40
C ILE A 7 41.69 -29.07 30.24
N GLY A 8 41.25 -27.87 30.61
CA GLY A 8 39.89 -27.40 30.37
C GLY A 8 39.71 -27.02 28.91
N ILE A 9 38.92 -27.79 28.16
CA ILE A 9 38.51 -27.45 26.79
C ILE A 9 37.34 -26.48 26.89
N LEU A 10 37.61 -25.21 26.63
CA LEU A 10 36.59 -24.16 26.51
C LEU A 10 35.89 -24.31 25.16
N PHE A 11 34.72 -24.96 25.15
CA PHE A 11 33.83 -24.99 23.98
C PHE A 11 33.22 -23.60 23.79
N CYS A 12 33.87 -22.78 22.97
CA CYS A 12 33.32 -21.52 22.50
C CYS A 12 32.31 -21.83 21.37
N SER A 13 31.06 -22.10 21.74
CA SER A 13 29.96 -22.26 20.79
C SER A 13 29.60 -20.89 20.22
N THR A 14 30.20 -20.52 19.09
CA THR A 14 29.74 -19.38 18.29
C THR A 14 28.40 -19.76 17.67
N ILE A 15 27.31 -19.30 18.28
CA ILE A 15 25.98 -19.34 17.66
C ILE A 15 26.02 -18.29 16.55
N LEU A 16 26.34 -18.73 15.33
CA LEU A 16 26.01 -17.97 14.13
C LEU A 16 24.49 -17.94 14.03
N ALA A 17 23.89 -16.89 14.61
CA ALA A 17 22.53 -16.49 14.26
C ALA A 17 22.58 -16.10 12.79
N CYS A 18 22.31 -17.07 11.92
CA CYS A 18 22.07 -16.85 10.51
C CYS A 18 20.77 -16.05 10.44
N GLY A 19 20.87 -14.73 10.52
CA GLY A 19 19.75 -13.81 10.34
C GLY A 19 19.18 -14.12 8.97
N LYS A 20 17.99 -14.75 8.95
CA LYS A 20 17.21 -14.85 7.72
C LYS A 20 16.99 -13.41 7.28
N ASN A 21 17.67 -12.98 6.22
CA ASN A 21 17.41 -11.69 5.61
C ASN A 21 15.94 -11.68 5.24
N ASN A 22 15.13 -10.94 6.01
CA ASN A 22 13.71 -10.90 5.78
C ASN A 22 13.44 -9.95 4.61
N ASP A 23 13.29 -10.51 3.41
CA ASP A 23 12.89 -9.78 2.20
C ASP A 23 11.37 -9.82 2.00
N ASP A 24 10.61 -10.15 3.05
CA ASP A 24 9.15 -10.03 3.04
C ASP A 24 8.75 -8.61 2.66
N ARG A 25 7.87 -8.49 1.66
CA ARG A 25 7.22 -7.23 1.28
C ARG A 25 5.75 -7.28 1.62
N PHE A 26 5.28 -6.26 2.32
CA PHE A 26 3.91 -6.17 2.81
C PHE A 26 3.10 -5.22 1.94
N ILE A 27 1.93 -5.67 1.51
CA ILE A 27 0.93 -4.84 0.87
C ILE A 27 -0.29 -4.76 1.78
N PHE A 28 -0.64 -3.56 2.21
CA PHE A 28 -1.96 -3.25 2.74
C PHE A 28 -2.86 -2.89 1.57
N PHE A 29 -3.83 -3.75 1.24
CA PHE A 29 -4.76 -3.49 0.13
C PHE A 29 -6.11 -2.99 0.66
N LEU A 30 -6.50 -1.78 0.25
CA LEU A 30 -7.71 -1.09 0.68
C LEU A 30 -8.68 -0.98 -0.50
N HIS A 31 -9.75 -1.77 -0.46
CA HIS A 31 -10.74 -1.86 -1.54
C HIS A 31 -11.58 -0.59 -1.72
N ASN A 32 -12.33 -0.50 -2.81
CA ASN A 32 -13.23 0.62 -3.13
C ASN A 32 -14.52 0.64 -2.29
N ARG A 33 -15.31 1.72 -2.43
CA ARG A 33 -16.58 1.90 -1.69
C ARG A 33 -17.65 0.87 -2.09
N PHE A 34 -17.74 0.49 -3.35
CA PHE A 34 -18.77 -0.46 -3.80
C PHE A 34 -18.66 -1.78 -3.03
N LEU A 35 -17.44 -2.34 -2.93
CA LEU A 35 -17.23 -3.55 -2.14
C LEU A 35 -17.49 -3.38 -0.64
N GLU A 36 -17.32 -2.18 -0.10
CA GLU A 36 -17.62 -1.90 1.31
C GLU A 36 -19.11 -2.13 1.62
N GLU A 37 -19.97 -1.62 0.73
CA GLU A 37 -21.43 -1.62 0.91
C GLU A 37 -22.11 -2.90 0.38
N HIS A 38 -21.41 -3.71 -0.42
CA HIS A 38 -22.00 -4.82 -1.17
C HIS A 38 -21.32 -6.17 -0.84
N SER A 39 -21.97 -7.27 -1.21
CA SER A 39 -21.37 -8.60 -1.03
C SER A 39 -20.24 -8.86 -2.05
N LEU A 40 -19.34 -9.82 -1.75
CA LEU A 40 -18.19 -10.13 -2.62
C LEU A 40 -18.59 -10.52 -4.06
N ASN A 41 -19.78 -11.10 -4.22
CA ASN A 41 -20.28 -11.62 -5.51
C ASN A 41 -21.28 -10.68 -6.19
N GLU A 42 -21.59 -9.54 -5.58
CA GLU A 42 -22.55 -8.59 -6.13
C GLU A 42 -22.00 -7.89 -7.37
N LEU A 43 -22.88 -7.66 -8.34
CA LEU A 43 -22.53 -7.04 -9.61
C LEU A 43 -22.87 -5.55 -9.57
N HIS A 44 -21.87 -4.70 -9.82
CA HIS A 44 -22.15 -3.33 -10.22
C HIS A 44 -22.82 -3.35 -11.60
N PRO A 45 -23.90 -2.58 -11.83
CA PRO A 45 -24.62 -2.57 -13.11
C PRO A 45 -23.72 -2.29 -14.32
N GLU A 46 -22.74 -1.41 -14.14
CA GLU A 46 -21.80 -1.00 -15.19
C GLU A 46 -20.45 -1.76 -15.17
N PHE A 47 -19.82 -1.92 -14.01
CA PHE A 47 -18.43 -2.41 -13.90
C PHE A 47 -18.34 -3.92 -13.60
N GLY A 48 -19.47 -4.56 -13.31
CA GLY A 48 -19.52 -5.96 -12.89
C GLY A 48 -19.03 -6.17 -11.45
N ARG A 49 -18.55 -7.38 -11.16
CA ARG A 49 -18.07 -7.74 -9.81
C ARG A 49 -16.72 -7.12 -9.51
N THR A 50 -16.54 -6.60 -8.29
CA THR A 50 -15.20 -6.31 -7.77
C THR A 50 -14.45 -7.62 -7.56
N GLN A 51 -13.39 -7.86 -8.34
CA GLN A 51 -12.52 -9.03 -8.28
C GLN A 51 -11.53 -8.93 -7.11
N TYR A 52 -12.05 -8.71 -5.91
CA TYR A 52 -11.28 -8.42 -4.69
C TYR A 52 -10.28 -9.52 -4.33
N ASN A 53 -10.75 -10.77 -4.31
CA ASN A 53 -9.90 -11.91 -3.97
C ASN A 53 -8.86 -12.15 -5.05
N GLU A 54 -9.21 -11.92 -6.32
CA GLU A 54 -8.28 -12.07 -7.44
C GLU A 54 -7.17 -11.01 -7.40
N ILE A 55 -7.49 -9.77 -7.04
CA ILE A 55 -6.48 -8.72 -6.82
C ILE A 55 -5.50 -9.12 -5.71
N ILE A 56 -6.02 -9.57 -4.57
CA ILE A 56 -5.19 -10.02 -3.44
C ILE A 56 -4.31 -11.20 -3.86
N GLU A 57 -4.88 -12.15 -4.60
CA GLU A 57 -4.16 -13.33 -5.06
C GLU A 57 -3.07 -12.96 -6.06
N GLU A 58 -3.29 -11.98 -6.92
CA GLU A 58 -2.28 -11.50 -7.86
C GLU A 58 -1.06 -10.93 -7.12
N PHE A 59 -1.28 -10.14 -6.06
CA PHE A 59 -0.19 -9.66 -5.21
C PHE A 59 0.53 -10.80 -4.47
N ARG A 60 -0.20 -11.78 -3.95
CA ARG A 60 0.39 -12.94 -3.25
C ARG A 60 1.24 -13.81 -4.16
N LYS A 61 0.75 -14.10 -5.37
CA LYS A 61 1.49 -14.87 -6.39
C LYS A 61 2.81 -14.21 -6.79
N ASN A 62 2.88 -12.88 -6.68
CA ASN A 62 4.08 -12.09 -6.94
C ASN A 62 4.93 -11.85 -5.68
N GLY A 63 4.75 -12.66 -4.63
CA GLY A 63 5.64 -12.72 -3.46
C GLY A 63 5.32 -11.76 -2.31
N CYS A 64 4.24 -10.97 -2.41
CA CYS A 64 3.86 -10.04 -1.35
C CYS A 64 3.02 -10.70 -0.25
N LYS A 65 3.27 -10.33 1.00
CA LYS A 65 2.38 -10.59 2.13
C LYS A 65 1.26 -9.55 2.14
N VAL A 66 0.05 -9.98 1.76
CA VAL A 66 -1.09 -9.07 1.63
C VAL A 66 -1.94 -9.07 2.89
N LEU A 67 -2.01 -7.91 3.55
CA LEU A 67 -2.98 -7.59 4.59
C LEU A 67 -4.15 -6.84 3.95
N SER A 68 -5.34 -7.44 4.04
CA SER A 68 -6.55 -6.82 3.53
C SER A 68 -7.74 -7.45 4.23
N GLU A 69 -8.70 -6.62 4.60
CA GLU A 69 -10.00 -7.05 5.07
C GLU A 69 -11.09 -6.35 4.25
N LYS A 70 -12.24 -7.02 4.13
CA LYS A 70 -13.45 -6.37 3.65
C LYS A 70 -13.98 -5.51 4.79
N ARG A 71 -13.92 -4.19 4.63
CA ARG A 71 -14.45 -3.22 5.57
C ARG A 71 -15.98 -3.33 5.66
N ASN A 72 -16.49 -3.05 6.85
CA ASN A 72 -17.92 -2.87 7.08
C ASN A 72 -18.41 -1.57 6.44
N GLY A 73 -19.72 -1.48 6.17
CA GLY A 73 -20.34 -0.32 5.53
C GLY A 73 -20.10 0.99 6.30
N ASN A 74 -19.88 2.09 5.55
CA ASN A 74 -19.84 3.47 6.03
C ASN A 74 -18.68 3.82 6.98
N VAL A 75 -17.51 3.22 6.77
CA VAL A 75 -16.31 3.52 7.57
C VAL A 75 -15.81 4.94 7.27
N ASN A 76 -15.44 5.70 8.31
CA ASN A 76 -14.77 6.99 8.15
C ASN A 76 -13.32 6.78 7.68
N ALA A 77 -12.92 7.46 6.60
CA ALA A 77 -11.63 7.19 5.96
C ALA A 77 -10.43 7.54 6.86
N ARG A 78 -10.52 8.64 7.62
CA ARG A 78 -9.45 9.09 8.51
C ARG A 78 -9.35 8.22 9.76
N GLU A 79 -10.47 7.82 10.33
CA GLU A 79 -10.48 6.92 11.51
C GLU A 79 -9.89 5.55 11.15
N TYR A 80 -10.27 4.99 10.00
CA TYR A 80 -9.72 3.71 9.55
C TYR A 80 -8.23 3.78 9.21
N ALA A 81 -7.75 4.93 8.72
CA ALA A 81 -6.32 5.13 8.52
C ALA A 81 -5.52 4.96 9.82
N ILE A 82 -6.07 5.34 10.99
CA ILE A 82 -5.42 5.14 12.30
C ILE A 82 -5.25 3.66 12.62
N GLU A 83 -6.24 2.83 12.29
CA GLU A 83 -6.15 1.37 12.45
C GLU A 83 -5.05 0.77 11.57
N ILE A 84 -4.94 1.22 10.32
CA ILE A 84 -3.87 0.79 9.41
C ILE A 84 -2.49 1.22 9.94
N ILE A 85 -2.35 2.44 10.46
CA ILE A 85 -1.09 2.92 11.05
C ILE A 85 -0.67 2.04 12.23
N THR A 86 -1.63 1.64 13.09
CA THR A 86 -1.34 0.75 14.22
C THR A 86 -0.75 -0.59 13.76
N GLN A 87 -1.24 -1.12 12.63
CA GLN A 87 -0.70 -2.34 12.01
C GLN A 87 0.68 -2.11 11.39
N ILE A 88 0.89 -0.97 10.72
CA ILE A 88 2.19 -0.57 10.16
C ILE A 88 3.23 -0.42 11.28
N ASP A 89 2.90 0.30 12.35
CA ASP A 89 3.78 0.50 13.51
C ASP A 89 4.18 -0.84 14.15
N SER A 90 3.28 -1.81 14.16
CA SER A 90 3.57 -3.17 14.64
C SER A 90 4.59 -3.88 13.74
N LEU A 91 4.50 -3.73 12.43
CA LEU A 91 5.49 -4.28 11.48
C LEU A 91 6.85 -3.58 11.62
N LEU A 92 6.86 -2.25 11.74
CA LEU A 92 8.06 -1.44 11.94
C LEU A 92 8.78 -1.82 13.23
N LYS A 93 8.04 -1.95 14.34
CA LYS A 93 8.56 -2.37 15.65
C LYS A 93 9.18 -3.77 15.61
N ASN A 94 8.68 -4.64 14.74
CA ASN A 94 9.23 -5.98 14.50
C ASN A 94 10.40 -6.00 13.51
N GLY A 95 10.91 -4.84 13.11
CA GLY A 95 12.11 -4.71 12.27
C GLY A 95 11.84 -4.74 10.75
N THR A 96 10.58 -4.58 10.32
CA THR A 96 10.28 -4.40 8.90
C THR A 96 10.74 -3.01 8.46
N GLU A 97 11.54 -2.93 7.39
CA GLU A 97 11.94 -1.65 6.82
C GLU A 97 10.73 -0.93 6.20
N PRO A 98 10.56 0.40 6.39
CA PRO A 98 9.41 1.13 5.85
C PRO A 98 9.21 0.95 4.34
N ASN A 99 10.30 0.91 3.58
CA ASN A 99 10.29 0.74 2.12
C ASN A 99 9.91 -0.69 1.65
N LYS A 100 9.65 -1.61 2.59
CA LYS A 100 9.06 -2.94 2.34
C LYS A 100 7.55 -2.96 2.65
N ILE A 101 6.98 -1.85 3.12
CA ILE A 101 5.56 -1.72 3.43
C ILE A 101 4.92 -0.79 2.39
N THR A 102 3.92 -1.30 1.69
CA THR A 102 3.18 -0.54 0.67
C THR A 102 1.69 -0.49 1.01
N VAL A 103 1.12 0.71 1.07
CA VAL A 103 -0.33 0.90 1.24
C VAL A 103 -0.95 1.22 -0.11
N VAL A 104 -1.74 0.29 -0.62
CA VAL A 104 -2.41 0.36 -1.93
C VAL A 104 -3.90 0.57 -1.69
N GLY A 105 -4.45 1.64 -2.27
CA GLY A 105 -5.86 1.95 -2.10
C GLY A 105 -6.56 2.31 -3.41
N THR A 106 -7.79 1.82 -3.58
CA THR A 106 -8.63 2.13 -4.75
C THR A 106 -9.85 2.96 -4.34
N SER A 107 -10.14 4.05 -5.05
CA SER A 107 -11.30 4.92 -4.79
C SER A 107 -11.35 5.36 -3.32
N LYS A 108 -12.41 5.06 -2.55
CA LYS A 108 -12.47 5.29 -1.09
C LYS A 108 -11.27 4.69 -0.34
N GLY A 109 -10.80 3.50 -0.72
CA GLY A 109 -9.58 2.92 -0.17
C GLY A 109 -8.31 3.73 -0.49
N GLY A 110 -8.29 4.40 -1.63
CA GLY A 110 -7.22 5.33 -2.01
C GLY A 110 -7.21 6.59 -1.15
N TYR A 111 -8.38 7.12 -0.78
CA TYR A 111 -8.47 8.21 0.21
C TYR A 111 -8.00 7.77 1.60
N ILE A 112 -8.34 6.55 2.03
CA ILE A 112 -7.79 5.99 3.28
C ILE A 112 -6.26 5.92 3.20
N ALA A 113 -5.70 5.39 2.12
CA ALA A 113 -4.25 5.32 1.92
C ALA A 113 -3.58 6.71 1.99
N GLN A 114 -4.24 7.75 1.47
CA GLN A 114 -3.74 9.12 1.57
C GLN A 114 -3.76 9.66 3.00
N TYR A 115 -4.79 9.34 3.79
CA TYR A 115 -4.77 9.65 5.22
C TYR A 115 -3.69 8.86 5.95
N VAL A 116 -3.42 7.61 5.59
CA VAL A 116 -2.29 6.84 6.16
C VAL A 116 -0.97 7.54 5.83
N SER A 117 -0.76 7.95 4.58
CA SER A 117 0.41 8.73 4.16
C SER A 117 0.58 10.02 4.95
N THR A 118 -0.52 10.75 5.14
CA THR A 118 -0.55 12.00 5.93
C THR A 118 -0.19 11.78 7.38
N LEU A 119 -0.83 10.81 8.03
CA LEU A 119 -0.77 10.63 9.48
C LEU A 119 0.48 9.84 9.89
N ALA A 120 0.94 8.89 9.08
CA ALA A 120 2.20 8.18 9.32
C ALA A 120 3.40 9.12 9.17
N ASN A 121 3.31 10.11 8.27
CA ASN A 121 4.32 11.14 8.03
C ASN A 121 5.74 10.55 7.93
N ASN A 122 5.87 9.44 7.22
CA ASN A 122 7.10 8.67 7.08
C ASN A 122 7.51 8.66 5.61
N PRO A 123 8.61 9.35 5.23
CA PRO A 123 9.03 9.49 3.83
C PRO A 123 9.50 8.18 3.20
N ASP A 124 9.79 7.15 4.01
CA ASP A 124 10.31 5.87 3.52
C ASP A 124 9.21 4.83 3.24
N LEU A 125 7.95 5.08 3.63
CA LEU A 125 6.81 4.20 3.32
C LEU A 125 6.40 4.32 1.85
N ASN A 126 5.89 3.23 1.28
CA ASN A 126 5.39 3.22 -0.10
C ASN A 126 3.86 3.36 -0.14
N PHE A 127 3.38 4.10 -1.12
CA PHE A 127 1.95 4.33 -1.33
C PHE A 127 1.58 4.21 -2.80
N VAL A 128 0.41 3.61 -3.04
CA VAL A 128 -0.21 3.58 -4.36
C VAL A 128 -1.65 4.07 -4.25
N PHE A 129 -1.93 5.25 -4.80
CA PHE A 129 -3.25 5.88 -4.80
C PHE A 129 -3.92 5.69 -6.16
N ILE A 130 -5.01 4.93 -6.19
CA ILE A 130 -5.70 4.56 -7.43
C ILE A 130 -7.09 5.20 -7.47
N ALA A 131 -7.35 6.02 -8.49
CA ALA A 131 -8.65 6.67 -8.73
C ALA A 131 -9.21 7.40 -7.50
N SER A 132 -8.38 8.19 -6.83
CA SER A 132 -8.69 8.75 -5.51
C SER A 132 -8.27 10.20 -5.34
N PHE A 133 -8.32 11.01 -6.41
CA PHE A 133 -8.05 12.43 -6.30
C PHE A 133 -8.91 13.21 -7.29
N ARG A 134 -9.47 14.33 -6.83
CA ARG A 134 -10.21 15.32 -7.62
C ARG A 134 -9.66 16.71 -7.33
N ASN A 135 -9.75 17.63 -8.30
CA ASN A 135 -9.30 19.01 -8.11
C ASN A 135 -9.96 19.69 -6.88
N SER A 136 -11.25 19.42 -6.66
CA SER A 136 -11.98 19.94 -5.49
C SER A 136 -11.39 19.52 -4.15
N ASP A 137 -10.65 18.40 -4.11
CA ASP A 137 -10.12 17.83 -2.87
C ASP A 137 -9.11 18.78 -2.20
N ILE A 138 -8.44 19.64 -2.99
CA ILE A 138 -7.52 20.65 -2.46
C ILE A 138 -8.26 21.59 -1.48
N GLU A 139 -9.52 21.91 -1.77
CA GLU A 139 -10.33 22.80 -0.93
C GLU A 139 -11.17 22.03 0.09
N THR A 140 -11.70 20.85 -0.27
CA THR A 140 -12.67 20.12 0.57
C THR A 140 -12.03 19.21 1.61
N ILE A 141 -10.80 18.74 1.37
CA ILE A 141 -10.00 17.92 2.29
C ILE A 141 -8.56 18.46 2.36
N PRO A 142 -8.37 19.73 2.76
CA PRO A 142 -7.07 20.39 2.77
C PRO A 142 -6.09 19.75 3.76
N GLU A 143 -6.57 18.96 4.72
CA GLU A 143 -5.76 18.32 5.74
C GLU A 143 -4.93 17.13 5.23
N ILE A 144 -5.26 16.56 4.06
CA ILE A 144 -4.43 15.50 3.45
C ILE A 144 -3.11 16.10 2.96
N ASN A 145 -2.01 15.53 3.42
CA ASN A 145 -0.65 15.95 3.09
C ASN A 145 0.15 14.70 2.73
N TYR A 146 0.53 14.58 1.47
CA TYR A 146 1.23 13.42 0.95
C TYR A 146 2.64 13.33 1.54
N CYS A 147 2.99 12.15 2.06
CA CYS A 147 4.32 11.82 2.58
C CYS A 147 4.66 10.35 2.32
N GLY A 148 5.85 10.09 1.76
CA GLY A 148 6.30 8.75 1.37
C GLY A 148 6.75 8.68 -0.10
N ASN A 149 6.97 7.46 -0.57
CA ASN A 149 7.18 7.14 -1.99
C ASN A 149 5.83 6.89 -2.64
N ILE A 150 5.39 7.79 -3.52
CA ILE A 150 4.02 7.85 -3.99
C ILE A 150 3.91 7.52 -5.48
N LEU A 151 3.10 6.51 -5.77
CA LEU A 151 2.57 6.23 -7.10
C LEU A 151 1.10 6.63 -7.15
N THR A 152 0.72 7.47 -8.10
CA THR A 152 -0.69 7.77 -8.40
C THR A 152 -1.07 7.15 -9.73
N ILE A 153 -2.25 6.53 -9.79
CA ILE A 153 -2.79 5.92 -11.00
C ILE A 153 -4.23 6.36 -11.16
N TYR A 154 -4.55 6.98 -12.28
CA TYR A 154 -5.92 7.37 -12.61
C TYR A 154 -6.22 7.01 -14.06
N GLU A 155 -7.50 6.87 -14.40
CA GLU A 155 -7.94 6.60 -15.77
C GLU A 155 -8.50 7.90 -16.36
N LYS A 156 -8.06 8.26 -17.57
CA LYS A 156 -8.46 9.50 -18.24
C LYS A 156 -9.98 9.63 -18.40
N THR A 157 -10.66 8.50 -18.58
CA THR A 157 -12.11 8.43 -18.74
C THR A 157 -12.87 8.31 -17.42
N ASP A 158 -12.17 8.24 -16.28
CA ASP A 158 -12.80 8.16 -14.95
C ASP A 158 -13.26 9.56 -14.49
N PRO A 159 -14.58 9.79 -14.30
CA PRO A 159 -15.09 11.08 -13.84
C PRO A 159 -14.70 11.40 -12.38
N PHE A 160 -14.13 10.43 -11.66
CA PHE A 160 -13.81 10.53 -10.24
C PHE A 160 -12.32 10.59 -9.94
N GLY A 161 -11.47 10.59 -10.96
CA GLY A 161 -10.01 10.62 -10.82
C GLY A 161 -9.36 11.58 -11.82
N VAL A 162 -8.49 12.46 -11.34
CA VAL A 162 -7.63 13.32 -12.16
C VAL A 162 -6.20 13.28 -11.65
N SER A 163 -5.27 13.94 -12.36
CA SER A 163 -3.87 14.09 -11.94
C SER A 163 -3.77 14.66 -10.52
N ALA A 164 -3.01 14.00 -9.65
CA ALA A 164 -2.76 14.37 -8.27
C ALA A 164 -1.49 15.22 -8.08
N VAL A 165 -0.87 15.68 -9.17
CA VAL A 165 0.31 16.55 -9.15
C VAL A 165 0.10 17.79 -8.28
N GLU A 166 -1.10 18.38 -8.32
CA GLU A 166 -1.42 19.54 -7.47
C GLU A 166 -1.32 19.20 -5.98
N ARG A 167 -1.92 18.09 -5.53
CA ARG A 167 -1.79 17.62 -4.14
C ARG A 167 -0.34 17.36 -3.76
N LYS A 168 0.43 16.72 -4.65
CA LYS A 168 1.86 16.49 -4.42
C LYS A 168 2.63 17.81 -4.25
N ASN A 169 2.28 18.86 -4.99
CA ASN A 169 2.96 20.15 -4.90
C ASN A 169 2.53 20.99 -3.69
N THR A 170 1.31 20.79 -3.19
CA THR A 170 0.80 21.49 -2.00
C THR A 170 1.11 20.75 -0.69
N SER A 171 1.59 19.51 -0.78
CA SER A 171 2.05 18.72 0.36
C SER A 171 3.39 19.24 0.90
N SER A 172 3.54 19.25 2.23
CA SER A 172 4.72 19.81 2.90
C SER A 172 5.81 18.79 3.20
N CYS A 173 5.49 17.49 3.19
CA CYS A 173 6.51 16.45 3.31
C CYS A 173 7.31 16.38 2.00
N GLU A 174 8.63 16.15 2.13
CA GLU A 174 9.49 15.96 0.97
C GLU A 174 9.19 14.61 0.31
N ILE A 175 8.68 14.64 -0.93
CA ILE A 175 8.33 13.44 -1.69
C ILE A 175 9.47 13.17 -2.68
N VAL A 176 10.42 12.32 -2.26
CA VAL A 176 11.62 11.96 -3.03
C VAL A 176 11.25 11.14 -4.28
N HIS A 177 10.26 10.25 -4.15
CA HIS A 177 9.80 9.41 -5.23
C HIS A 177 8.33 9.67 -5.49
N PHE A 178 8.05 10.33 -6.62
CA PHE A 178 6.69 10.53 -7.12
C PHE A 178 6.61 10.03 -8.56
N LYS A 179 5.62 9.20 -8.85
CA LYS A 179 5.24 8.83 -10.21
C LYS A 179 3.74 8.92 -10.35
N GLU A 180 3.29 9.41 -11.49
CA GLU A 180 1.89 9.37 -11.88
C GLU A 180 1.74 8.60 -13.20
N ILE A 181 0.66 7.83 -13.30
CA ILE A 181 0.28 7.08 -14.50
C ILE A 181 -1.17 7.45 -14.85
N GLU A 182 -1.35 8.06 -16.02
CA GLU A 182 -2.65 8.21 -16.67
C GLU A 182 -2.94 6.98 -17.55
N LEU A 183 -3.98 6.25 -17.21
CA LEU A 183 -4.49 5.13 -18.00
C LEU A 183 -5.45 5.63 -19.07
N ASN A 184 -5.49 4.90 -20.18
CA ASN A 184 -6.34 5.18 -21.35
C ASN A 184 -7.08 3.90 -21.78
N THR A 185 -7.57 3.13 -20.81
CA THR A 185 -8.28 1.86 -21.03
C THR A 185 -9.70 2.08 -21.53
N GLY A 186 -10.29 3.26 -21.30
CA GLY A 186 -11.68 3.55 -21.62
C GLY A 186 -12.68 2.90 -20.65
N MET A 187 -12.22 2.35 -19.52
CA MET A 187 -13.06 1.64 -18.56
C MET A 187 -13.71 2.54 -17.49
N GLY A 188 -13.52 3.86 -17.57
CA GLY A 188 -14.00 4.81 -16.57
C GLY A 188 -13.52 4.42 -15.16
N HIS A 189 -14.35 4.60 -14.14
CA HIS A 189 -14.02 4.17 -12.77
C HIS A 189 -13.91 2.64 -12.60
N GLY A 190 -14.41 1.85 -13.56
CA GLY A 190 -14.43 0.39 -13.49
C GLY A 190 -13.07 -0.30 -13.64
N PHE A 191 -12.02 0.42 -14.07
CA PHE A 191 -10.69 -0.17 -14.25
C PHE A 191 -10.12 -0.80 -12.97
N LEU A 192 -10.49 -0.25 -11.81
CA LEU A 192 -10.06 -0.72 -10.48
C LEU A 192 -10.83 -1.95 -9.98
N PHE A 193 -11.90 -2.38 -10.67
CA PHE A 193 -12.69 -3.54 -10.26
C PHE A 193 -11.99 -4.87 -10.57
N LYS A 194 -10.97 -4.86 -11.41
CA LYS A 194 -10.28 -6.05 -11.91
C LYS A 194 -8.76 -5.90 -11.74
N PRO A 195 -8.00 -6.99 -11.60
CA PRO A 195 -6.54 -6.95 -11.53
C PRO A 195 -5.95 -6.72 -12.92
N LEU A 196 -6.21 -5.53 -13.49
CA LEU A 196 -5.67 -5.13 -14.78
C LEU A 196 -4.16 -4.93 -14.63
N LYS A 197 -3.40 -5.44 -15.60
CA LYS A 197 -1.93 -5.36 -15.60
C LYS A 197 -1.45 -3.92 -15.53
N GLU A 198 -2.21 -3.03 -16.16
CA GLU A 198 -2.02 -1.59 -16.28
C GLU A 198 -1.86 -0.88 -14.94
N TRP A 199 -2.47 -1.38 -13.86
CA TRP A 199 -2.29 -0.83 -12.52
C TRP A 199 -1.64 -1.81 -11.54
N VAL A 200 -1.82 -3.13 -11.73
CA VAL A 200 -1.21 -4.14 -10.85
C VAL A 200 0.30 -4.24 -11.06
N GLU A 201 0.80 -4.26 -12.30
CA GLU A 201 2.24 -4.38 -12.54
C GLU A 201 3.03 -3.15 -12.03
N PRO A 202 2.59 -1.90 -12.28
CA PRO A 202 3.21 -0.73 -11.65
C PRO A 202 3.17 -0.78 -10.12
N THR A 203 2.06 -1.24 -9.54
CA THR A 203 1.93 -1.41 -8.08
C THR A 203 2.96 -2.40 -7.53
N LEU A 204 3.12 -3.55 -8.17
CA LEU A 204 4.10 -4.56 -7.78
C LEU A 204 5.54 -4.06 -7.93
N LYS A 205 5.85 -3.36 -9.02
CA LYS A 205 7.16 -2.72 -9.20
C LYS A 205 7.43 -1.69 -8.11
N TRP A 206 6.44 -0.85 -7.79
CA TRP A 206 6.54 0.15 -6.72
C TRP A 206 6.76 -0.50 -5.36
N ALA A 207 6.01 -1.56 -5.04
CA ALA A 207 6.18 -2.32 -3.79
C ALA A 207 7.56 -2.98 -3.66
N ASN A 208 8.19 -3.32 -4.79
CA ASN A 208 9.56 -3.83 -4.84
C ASN A 208 10.63 -2.73 -4.85
N GLY A 209 10.27 -1.47 -4.65
CA GLY A 209 11.19 -0.33 -4.63
C GLY A 209 11.67 0.11 -6.01
N ASN A 210 11.04 -0.35 -7.09
CA ASN A 210 11.33 0.14 -8.43
C ASN A 210 10.52 1.41 -8.72
N TYR A 211 11.10 2.55 -8.38
CA TYR A 211 10.47 3.86 -8.56
C TYR A 211 10.68 4.48 -9.96
N LYS A 212 11.37 3.78 -10.87
CA LYS A 212 11.72 4.28 -12.23
C LYS A 212 10.70 3.88 -13.31
N LEU A 213 9.46 3.59 -12.92
CA LEU A 213 8.37 3.10 -13.77
C LEU A 213 8.29 3.82 -15.13
#